data_AF-A0A971A498-F1
#
_entry.id   AF-A0A971A498-F1
#
_cell.length_a   1.000
_cell.length_b   1.000
_cell.length_c   1.000
_cell.angle_alpha   90.00
_cell.angle_beta   90.00
_cell.angle_gamma   90.00
#
_symmetry.space_group_name_H-M   'P 1'
#
loop_
_entity.id
_entity.type
_entity.pdbx_description
1 polymer ?
#
loop_
_entity_poly.entity_id
_entity_poly.type
_entity_poly.pdbx_seq_one_letter_code
_entity_poly.pdbx_strand_id
1 'polypeptide(L)'
;MQRHYLLYAVLSVYFLPVLCRDLAGKNDIDMGREGQGVAIHCDRLEVADPFVELRYRISNDSGHDIWVCQTNGDNPGFEVFLSDDDTKLTIRRRHSFWLAEKMWVVEEGVYRYAEYVRLPAGETRVESLLLALPIHHQGYFDGHGLRFSDGAEFSNRSAYADRVTLEIGYFTEDPLAAIFATWGKEMKTAKRRFDGHFSGGLSRLAVVNEHMRGRDERALFDVEVSGRSLKGERSMRLELGDQQIPCVDMPWKSHKGRPSRPEMDACTRVEIVYAPSMLQYFFPTLRDQSLLGPEEKQHLESEKTILLDDPDLLRLLASDVGREEKYVEYGGICAEIATARVTCFRGDQKLTSFAILGDRGIRTADGRCFAYSYELSSLREITPHILPFELRIQCAAHLRNLWRRLCLYSICHSAATSDSVDRRTSVLPSSDRWCTALALTRQPELLENRDQFAKVFRCPSAGPGECHYAMNPNCGANSPPDMVLLFETKAGWNQHGGPELFAFDNHDPKGGCVLLTDGTVQFIRTEEELHALRWR
;
A
#
# COMPACT_ATOMS: atom_id res chain seq x y z
N MET A 1 -5.36 39.75 71.92
CA MET A 1 -6.56 38.92 72.18
C MET A 1 -6.53 37.77 71.18
N GLN A 2 -5.77 36.70 71.44
CA GLN A 2 -6.13 35.50 72.21
C GLN A 2 -7.39 34.75 71.73
N ARG A 3 -7.12 33.53 71.22
CA ARG A 3 -7.90 32.26 71.29
C ARG A 3 -9.13 32.14 70.36
N HIS A 4 -9.28 31.10 69.55
CA HIS A 4 -9.17 29.69 69.92
C HIS A 4 -8.69 28.78 68.77
N TYR A 5 -7.84 27.84 69.20
CA TYR A 5 -7.27 26.69 68.49
C TYR A 5 -8.23 25.49 68.52
N LEU A 6 -8.10 24.64 67.49
CA LEU A 6 -8.18 23.17 67.47
C LEU A 6 -9.33 22.42 68.18
N LEU A 7 -10.04 21.60 67.39
CA LEU A 7 -10.39 20.21 67.77
C LEU A 7 -10.34 19.35 66.49
N TYR A 8 -9.24 18.61 66.26
CA TYR A 8 -9.14 17.14 66.38
C TYR A 8 -10.24 16.38 65.60
N ALA A 9 -10.00 15.87 64.39
CA ALA A 9 -9.14 14.74 64.02
C ALA A 9 -9.55 13.39 64.68
N VAL A 10 -9.82 12.42 63.80
CA VAL A 10 -9.84 10.96 63.98
C VAL A 10 -11.16 10.33 64.46
N LEU A 11 -11.92 9.80 63.50
CA LEU A 11 -12.41 8.42 63.48
C LEU A 11 -12.61 8.05 61.98
N SER A 12 -11.58 7.46 61.35
CA SER A 12 -11.45 6.01 61.11
C SER A 12 -12.30 5.54 59.91
N VAL A 13 -11.71 5.58 58.71
CA VAL A 13 -11.23 4.39 57.98
C VAL A 13 -12.38 3.51 57.47
N TYR A 14 -12.69 3.62 56.17
CA TYR A 14 -12.64 2.51 55.20
C TYR A 14 -12.99 3.01 53.77
N PHE A 15 -12.11 2.68 52.81
CA PHE A 15 -12.22 2.71 51.33
C PHE A 15 -11.97 4.01 50.52
N LEU A 16 -10.74 4.13 50.00
CA LEU A 16 -10.38 4.64 48.65
C LEU A 16 -10.50 3.48 47.63
N PRO A 17 -10.41 3.65 46.28
CA PRO A 17 -10.60 4.83 45.41
C PRO A 17 -11.41 4.53 44.10
N VAL A 18 -12.09 5.52 43.49
CA VAL A 18 -12.37 5.58 42.02
C VAL A 18 -12.43 7.07 41.63
N LEU A 19 -11.39 7.65 41.02
CA LEU A 19 -11.02 7.69 39.60
C LEU A 19 -11.87 8.66 38.74
N CYS A 20 -11.17 9.71 38.33
CA CYS A 20 -11.38 10.66 37.26
C CYS A 20 -12.46 10.30 36.22
N ARG A 21 -13.47 11.16 36.13
CA ARG A 21 -14.22 11.41 34.90
C ARG A 21 -14.36 12.92 34.72
N ASP A 22 -14.36 13.29 33.45
CA ASP A 22 -14.84 14.57 32.89
C ASP A 22 -13.88 15.75 32.91
N LEU A 23 -12.82 15.64 32.10
CA LEU A 23 -12.34 16.76 31.28
C LEU A 23 -12.01 16.25 29.85
N ALA A 24 -13.00 15.66 29.19
CA ALA A 24 -13.01 15.55 27.74
C ALA A 24 -13.52 16.89 27.18
N GLY A 25 -12.61 17.84 27.00
CA GLY A 25 -12.86 19.03 26.20
C GLY A 25 -13.05 18.61 24.75
N LYS A 26 -14.27 18.74 24.24
CA LYS A 26 -14.54 18.74 22.80
C LYS A 26 -13.79 19.90 22.16
N ASN A 27 -12.66 19.61 21.53
CA ASN A 27 -12.08 20.48 20.51
C ASN A 27 -12.60 20.02 19.15
N ASP A 28 -13.83 20.43 18.81
CA ASP A 28 -14.25 20.50 17.42
C ASP A 28 -13.48 21.69 16.79
N ILE A 29 -12.34 21.40 16.19
CA ILE A 29 -11.65 22.34 15.29
C ILE A 29 -11.90 21.82 13.88
N ASP A 30 -13.02 22.26 13.32
CA ASP A 30 -13.35 22.14 11.91
C ASP A 30 -12.69 23.29 11.14
N MET A 31 -11.69 22.96 10.31
CA MET A 31 -11.16 23.83 9.26
C MET A 31 -10.62 22.96 8.10
N GLY A 32 -11.45 22.06 7.57
CA GLY A 32 -11.21 21.43 6.28
C GLY A 32 -11.80 22.30 5.17
N ARG A 33 -10.97 22.91 4.31
CA ARG A 33 -11.49 23.61 3.13
C ARG A 33 -12.19 22.58 2.22
N GLU A 34 -13.52 22.71 2.12
CA GLU A 34 -14.37 22.00 1.18
C GLU A 34 -13.83 22.10 -0.24
N GLY A 35 -13.59 20.95 -0.86
CA GLY A 35 -13.20 20.86 -2.25
C GLY A 35 -13.21 19.43 -2.73
N GLN A 36 -14.40 18.94 -3.12
CA GLN A 36 -14.64 17.69 -3.84
C GLN A 36 -14.82 16.41 -3.01
N GLY A 37 -15.35 16.50 -1.78
CA GLY A 37 -15.76 15.31 -1.02
C GLY A 37 -14.60 14.48 -0.46
N VAL A 38 -13.36 14.96 -0.46
CA VAL A 38 -12.24 14.30 0.22
C VAL A 38 -11.86 15.11 1.44
N ALA A 39 -11.78 14.47 2.61
CA ALA A 39 -11.48 15.16 3.87
C ALA A 39 -10.46 14.40 4.73
N ILE A 40 -9.77 15.14 5.59
CA ILE A 40 -8.83 14.62 6.59
C ILE A 40 -9.21 15.18 7.97
N HIS A 41 -9.28 14.30 8.97
CA HIS A 41 -9.72 14.64 10.32
C HIS A 41 -8.75 14.07 11.36
N CYS A 42 -8.49 14.83 12.41
CA CYS A 42 -7.76 14.33 13.58
C CYS A 42 -8.70 13.49 14.44
N ASP A 43 -8.35 12.23 14.67
CA ASP A 43 -9.05 11.40 15.66
C ASP A 43 -8.45 11.62 17.05
N ARG A 44 -7.12 11.76 17.14
CA ARG A 44 -6.40 11.91 18.41
C ARG A 44 -5.00 12.50 18.20
N LEU A 45 -4.61 13.43 19.07
CA LEU A 45 -3.24 13.90 19.19
C LEU A 45 -2.82 13.81 20.66
N GLU A 46 -1.75 13.06 20.94
CA GLU A 46 -1.16 12.94 22.26
C GLU A 46 0.31 13.36 22.21
N VAL A 47 0.67 14.38 22.99
CA VAL A 47 2.04 14.84 23.19
C VAL A 47 2.47 14.41 24.59
N ALA A 48 3.27 13.36 24.70
CA ALA A 48 3.70 12.81 25.97
C ALA A 48 5.15 12.32 25.86
N ASP A 49 6.06 12.85 26.68
CA ASP A 49 7.46 12.43 26.69
C ASP A 49 7.56 10.88 26.81
N PRO A 50 8.18 10.17 25.85
CA PRO A 50 9.11 10.65 24.82
C PRO A 50 8.59 10.69 23.38
N PHE A 51 7.29 10.81 23.14
CA PHE A 51 6.69 10.77 21.80
C PHE A 51 5.57 11.78 21.55
N VAL A 52 5.26 11.98 20.27
CA VAL A 52 4.00 12.54 19.77
C VAL A 52 3.29 11.46 18.97
N GLU A 53 2.06 11.14 19.35
CA GLU A 53 1.18 10.24 18.61
C GLU A 53 0.05 11.02 17.95
N LEU A 54 -0.05 10.92 16.63
CA LEU A 54 -1.14 11.49 15.83
C LEU A 54 -1.91 10.37 15.14
N ARG A 55 -3.19 10.20 15.51
CA ARG A 55 -4.14 9.35 14.82
C ARG A 55 -5.11 10.21 14.03
N TYR A 56 -5.29 9.89 12.75
CA TYR A 56 -6.13 10.65 11.85
C TYR A 56 -6.88 9.74 10.88
N ARG A 57 -7.88 10.33 10.24
CA ARG A 57 -8.79 9.68 9.32
C ARG A 57 -8.87 10.44 8.01
N ILE A 58 -8.82 9.73 6.89
CA ILE A 58 -9.08 10.24 5.55
C ILE A 58 -10.41 9.65 5.07
N SER A 59 -11.35 10.49 4.63
CA SER A 59 -12.62 10.06 4.04
C SER A 59 -12.71 10.44 2.57
N ASN A 60 -13.34 9.56 1.78
CA ASN A 60 -13.60 9.80 0.37
C ASN A 60 -15.10 9.75 0.06
N ASP A 61 -15.77 10.89 0.18
CA ASP A 61 -17.17 11.13 -0.16
C ASP A 61 -17.34 11.72 -1.57
N SER A 62 -16.31 11.63 -2.44
CA SER A 62 -16.28 12.28 -3.75
C SER A 62 -17.09 11.58 -4.85
N GLY A 63 -17.66 10.41 -4.57
CA GLY A 63 -18.41 9.58 -5.52
C GLY A 63 -17.53 8.85 -6.55
N HIS A 64 -16.21 8.96 -6.45
CA HIS A 64 -15.24 8.23 -7.27
C HIS A 64 -14.04 7.82 -6.41
N ASP A 65 -13.24 6.87 -6.90
CA ASP A 65 -12.06 6.44 -6.17
C ASP A 65 -10.96 7.51 -6.21
N ILE A 66 -10.21 7.60 -5.12
CA ILE A 66 -9.01 8.45 -5.05
C ILE A 66 -7.77 7.59 -4.77
N TRP A 67 -6.60 8.15 -5.03
CA TRP A 67 -5.32 7.52 -4.75
C TRP A 67 -4.54 8.38 -3.77
N VAL A 68 -4.31 7.89 -2.56
CA VAL A 68 -3.69 8.62 -1.44
C VAL A 68 -2.21 8.25 -1.34
N CYS A 69 -1.33 9.22 -1.21
CA CYS A 69 0.11 8.99 -1.04
C CYS A 69 0.36 8.21 0.26
N GLN A 70 0.87 6.98 0.15
CA GLN A 70 1.23 6.11 1.27
C GLN A 70 2.64 6.44 1.78
N THR A 71 3.62 6.51 0.87
CA THR A 71 5.01 6.90 1.13
C THR A 71 5.54 7.71 -0.05
N ASN A 72 6.44 8.65 0.23
CA ASN A 72 7.10 9.47 -0.79
C ASN A 72 8.45 8.87 -1.28
N GLY A 73 8.83 7.68 -0.80
CA GLY A 73 10.05 6.97 -1.23
C GLY A 73 11.33 7.32 -0.48
N ASP A 74 11.23 8.14 0.58
CA ASP A 74 12.33 8.40 1.52
C ASP A 74 12.25 7.51 2.77
N ASN A 75 13.31 7.53 3.60
CA ASN A 75 13.27 7.02 4.97
C ASN A 75 13.42 8.20 5.96
N PRO A 76 12.40 8.50 6.79
CA PRO A 76 11.08 7.87 6.80
C PRO A 76 10.26 8.29 5.58
N GLY A 77 9.22 7.53 5.20
CA GLY A 77 8.39 7.74 4.00
C GLY A 77 7.57 9.04 3.92
N PHE A 78 7.98 10.09 4.62
CA PHE A 78 7.41 11.42 4.71
C PHE A 78 8.50 12.42 5.14
N GLU A 79 8.24 13.71 4.91
CA GLU A 79 9.10 14.81 5.30
C GLU A 79 8.59 15.44 6.61
N VAL A 80 9.51 15.94 7.43
CA VAL A 80 9.20 16.73 8.63
C VAL A 80 10.07 17.97 8.64
N PHE A 81 9.48 19.15 8.69
CA PHE A 81 10.22 20.41 8.68
C PHE A 81 9.51 21.50 9.48
N LEU A 82 10.29 22.46 9.96
CA LEU A 82 9.80 23.60 10.72
C LEU A 82 9.72 24.83 9.80
N SER A 83 8.73 25.71 10.00
CA SER A 83 8.66 27.01 9.33
C SER A 83 9.81 27.92 9.75
N ASP A 84 10.12 28.92 8.91
CA ASP A 84 11.20 29.90 9.17
C ASP A 84 11.07 30.67 10.50
N ASP A 85 9.84 30.79 11.01
CA ASP A 85 9.55 31.44 12.31
C ASP A 85 9.57 30.47 13.49
N ASP A 86 9.94 29.20 13.27
CA ASP A 86 10.00 28.12 14.24
C ASP A 86 8.66 27.74 14.91
N THR A 87 7.52 28.25 14.41
CA THR A 87 6.21 28.05 15.05
C THR A 87 5.45 26.85 14.51
N LYS A 88 5.64 26.50 13.23
CA LYS A 88 4.83 25.50 12.51
C LYS A 88 5.66 24.29 12.10
N LEU A 89 5.37 23.15 12.71
CA LEU A 89 5.89 21.85 12.28
C LEU A 89 5.02 21.28 11.16
N THR A 90 5.60 21.02 9.99
CA THR A 90 4.89 20.39 8.87
C THR A 90 5.38 18.96 8.69
N ILE A 91 4.45 18.02 8.66
CA ILE A 91 4.62 16.61 8.33
C ILE A 91 3.96 16.39 6.97
N ARG A 92 4.71 15.92 5.96
CA ARG A 92 4.24 15.91 4.57
C ARG A 92 4.57 14.63 3.82
N ARG A 93 3.58 14.05 3.13
CA ARG A 93 3.78 12.96 2.14
C ARG A 93 3.10 13.31 0.82
N ARG A 94 3.89 13.58 -0.24
CA ARG A 94 3.40 13.91 -1.59
C ARG A 94 4.48 13.68 -2.64
N HIS A 95 4.10 13.46 -3.91
CA HIS A 95 5.05 13.15 -4.98
C HIS A 95 5.59 14.39 -5.70
N SER A 96 4.73 15.35 -6.03
CA SER A 96 5.01 16.49 -6.92
C SER A 96 6.12 17.41 -6.44
N PHE A 97 6.45 17.36 -5.15
CA PHE A 97 7.49 18.18 -4.54
C PHE A 97 8.91 17.76 -4.96
N TRP A 98 9.13 16.47 -5.24
CA TRP A 98 10.42 15.93 -5.68
C TRP A 98 10.97 16.55 -6.97
N LEU A 99 10.06 17.03 -7.82
CA LEU A 99 10.32 17.44 -9.20
C LEU A 99 10.82 18.87 -9.32
N ALA A 100 10.49 19.71 -8.34
CA ALA A 100 10.92 21.09 -8.34
C ALA A 100 12.36 21.24 -7.86
N GLU A 101 12.85 20.36 -6.96
CA GLU A 101 13.90 20.80 -6.03
C GLU A 101 15.04 19.80 -5.73
N LYS A 102 14.87 18.47 -5.87
CA LYS A 102 15.87 17.47 -5.43
C LYS A 102 16.73 16.80 -6.53
N MET A 103 16.65 17.21 -7.80
CA MET A 103 17.39 16.57 -8.92
C MET A 103 18.94 16.61 -8.81
N TRP A 104 19.52 17.27 -7.80
CA TRP A 104 20.97 17.46 -7.69
C TRP A 104 21.69 16.50 -6.72
N VAL A 105 20.96 15.64 -5.98
CA VAL A 105 21.54 14.74 -4.95
C VAL A 105 20.95 13.33 -5.03
N VAL A 106 20.78 12.78 -6.22
CA VAL A 106 20.53 11.35 -6.38
C VAL A 106 21.88 10.71 -6.69
N GLU A 107 22.43 9.93 -5.76
CA GLU A 107 23.52 9.01 -6.08
C GLU A 107 23.04 8.10 -7.22
N GLU A 108 23.84 8.00 -8.30
CA GLU A 108 23.53 7.11 -9.42
C GLU A 108 23.18 5.71 -8.88
N GLY A 109 21.96 5.25 -9.16
CA GLY A 109 21.47 3.91 -8.79
C GLY A 109 20.57 3.82 -7.55
N VAL A 110 20.32 4.90 -6.81
CA VAL A 110 19.34 4.89 -5.69
C VAL A 110 17.95 5.25 -6.19
N TYR A 111 17.18 4.22 -6.51
CA TYR A 111 15.82 4.35 -7.01
C TYR A 111 14.83 4.68 -5.90
N ARG A 112 14.15 5.84 -5.99
CA ARG A 112 13.10 6.25 -5.06
C ARG A 112 11.73 6.08 -5.69
N TYR A 113 10.83 5.41 -4.98
CA TYR A 113 9.46 5.19 -5.42
C TYR A 113 8.48 5.83 -4.46
N ALA A 114 7.58 6.68 -4.95
CA ALA A 114 6.40 7.05 -4.19
C ALA A 114 5.34 5.96 -4.37
N GLU A 115 4.69 5.57 -3.28
CA GLU A 115 3.59 4.60 -3.29
C GLU A 115 2.28 5.35 -3.02
N TYR A 116 1.25 5.07 -3.82
CA TYR A 116 -0.11 5.54 -3.59
C TYR A 116 -1.03 4.36 -3.39
N VAL A 117 -1.98 4.48 -2.49
CA VAL A 117 -3.00 3.47 -2.21
C VAL A 117 -4.37 3.95 -2.68
N ARG A 118 -5.16 3.07 -3.27
CA ARG A 118 -6.54 3.37 -3.65
C ARG A 118 -7.40 3.48 -2.39
N LEU A 119 -8.26 4.50 -2.36
CA LEU A 119 -9.32 4.67 -1.37
C LEU A 119 -10.65 4.77 -2.13
N PRO A 120 -11.49 3.72 -2.09
CA PRO A 120 -12.74 3.70 -2.83
C PRO A 120 -13.71 4.83 -2.44
N ALA A 121 -14.64 5.15 -3.33
CA ALA A 121 -15.74 6.06 -3.02
C ALA A 121 -16.58 5.54 -1.83
N GLY A 122 -16.91 6.42 -0.89
CA GLY A 122 -17.63 6.13 0.34
C GLY A 122 -16.79 5.48 1.45
N GLU A 123 -15.51 5.20 1.20
CA GLU A 123 -14.64 4.55 2.18
C GLU A 123 -13.80 5.54 2.99
N THR A 124 -13.25 5.01 4.07
CA THR A 124 -12.46 5.74 5.05
C THR A 124 -11.20 4.96 5.39
N ARG A 125 -10.08 5.68 5.55
CA ARG A 125 -8.80 5.14 5.98
C ARG A 125 -8.37 5.78 7.28
N VAL A 126 -8.01 4.97 8.27
CA VAL A 126 -7.45 5.44 9.55
C VAL A 126 -5.96 5.12 9.60
N GLU A 127 -5.17 6.10 10.03
CA GLU A 127 -3.73 5.99 10.13
C GLU A 127 -3.20 6.58 11.44
N SER A 128 -2.09 6.04 11.91
CA SER A 128 -1.42 6.46 13.13
C SER A 128 0.04 6.77 12.83
N LEU A 129 0.52 7.91 13.33
CA LEU A 129 1.88 8.41 13.23
C LEU A 129 2.47 8.53 14.63
N LEU A 130 3.71 8.10 14.81
CA LEU A 130 4.44 8.22 16.07
C LEU A 130 5.80 8.85 15.82
N LEU A 131 6.08 10.01 16.41
CA LEU A 131 7.37 10.71 16.29
C LEU A 131 8.05 10.78 17.66
N ALA A 132 9.34 10.47 17.74
CA ALA A 132 10.11 10.62 18.97
C ALA A 132 10.38 12.10 19.28
N LEU A 133 10.33 12.46 20.56
CA LEU A 133 10.68 13.78 21.06
C LEU A 133 12.16 13.82 21.51
N PRO A 134 12.86 14.93 21.29
CA PRO A 134 12.46 16.05 20.44
C PRO A 134 12.41 15.64 18.96
N ILE A 135 11.47 16.21 18.20
CA ILE A 135 11.32 15.90 16.78
C ILE A 135 12.53 16.42 16.02
N HIS A 136 13.26 15.48 15.42
CA HIS A 136 14.33 15.76 14.49
C HIS A 136 13.71 16.17 13.16
N HIS A 137 13.87 17.43 12.75
CA HIS A 137 13.35 17.83 11.45
C HIS A 137 14.42 17.62 10.36
N GLN A 138 13.96 17.28 9.16
CA GLN A 138 14.81 17.13 7.99
C GLN A 138 14.89 18.48 7.29
N GLY A 139 16.08 18.87 6.83
CA GLY A 139 16.21 20.05 5.96
C GLY A 139 15.20 19.95 4.80
N TYR A 140 14.53 21.05 4.50
CA TYR A 140 13.46 21.08 3.51
C TYR A 140 13.90 21.90 2.30
N PHE A 141 13.28 21.67 1.15
CA PHE A 141 13.47 22.51 -0.02
C PHE A 141 12.29 23.49 -0.16
N ASP A 142 12.54 24.72 -0.63
CA ASP A 142 11.52 25.78 -0.73
C ASP A 142 11.41 26.43 -2.13
N GLY A 143 11.72 25.68 -3.18
CA GLY A 143 11.76 26.19 -4.56
C GLY A 143 13.03 26.97 -4.88
N HIS A 144 13.84 27.29 -3.86
CA HIS A 144 15.09 28.05 -3.98
C HIS A 144 16.35 27.24 -3.61
N GLY A 145 16.21 25.98 -3.20
CA GLY A 145 17.31 25.07 -2.88
C GLY A 145 17.06 24.28 -1.60
N LEU A 146 18.02 23.44 -1.20
CA LEU A 146 17.97 22.71 0.06
C LEU A 146 18.28 23.69 1.18
N ARG A 147 17.28 24.04 1.99
CA ARG A 147 17.50 24.80 3.21
C ARG A 147 17.79 23.84 4.36
N PHE A 148 19.04 23.84 4.79
CA PHE A 148 19.34 23.65 6.20
C PHE A 148 19.16 25.02 6.86
N SER A 149 18.81 25.07 8.16
CA SER A 149 18.98 26.30 8.92
C SER A 149 20.39 26.83 8.65
N ASP A 150 20.46 28.11 8.27
CA ASP A 150 21.55 28.77 7.52
C ASP A 150 22.95 28.16 7.73
N GLY A 151 23.62 27.88 6.61
CA GLY A 151 24.89 27.15 6.54
C GLY A 151 25.95 27.58 7.56
N ALA A 152 26.08 26.82 8.64
CA ALA A 152 27.25 26.60 9.47
C ALA A 152 26.81 25.66 10.59
N GLU A 153 27.54 24.55 10.81
CA GLU A 153 27.44 23.69 12.01
C GLU A 153 26.02 23.43 12.56
N PHE A 154 25.45 22.22 12.35
CA PHE A 154 24.21 21.76 12.99
C PHE A 154 23.98 22.44 14.35
N SER A 155 23.15 23.47 14.35
CA SER A 155 22.92 24.21 15.59
C SER A 155 22.07 23.26 16.44
N ASN A 156 22.50 22.95 17.66
CA ASN A 156 21.64 22.26 18.64
C ASN A 156 20.51 23.19 19.11
N ARG A 157 19.91 23.94 18.18
CA ARG A 157 18.83 24.87 18.43
C ARG A 157 17.59 24.05 18.73
N SER A 158 17.12 24.18 19.96
CA SER A 158 15.84 23.67 20.40
C SER A 158 14.77 24.71 20.08
N ALA A 159 13.77 24.32 19.28
CA ALA A 159 12.58 25.09 19.01
C ALA A 159 11.34 24.40 19.61
N TYR A 160 10.25 25.14 19.76
CA TYR A 160 8.95 24.60 20.14
C TYR A 160 7.94 24.98 19.07
N ALA A 161 7.45 23.99 18.32
CA ALA A 161 6.35 24.21 17.40
C ALA A 161 5.05 24.32 18.20
N ASP A 162 4.30 25.39 17.96
CA ASP A 162 2.97 25.62 18.53
C ASP A 162 1.83 25.10 17.64
N ARG A 163 2.15 24.85 16.37
CA ARG A 163 1.25 24.32 15.35
C ARG A 163 1.85 23.13 14.65
N VAL A 164 1.01 22.14 14.37
CA VAL A 164 1.34 20.99 13.53
C VAL A 164 0.48 21.04 12.27
N THR A 165 1.07 20.75 11.12
CA THR A 165 0.34 20.55 9.88
C THR A 165 0.68 19.21 9.27
N LEU A 166 -0.35 18.42 9.00
CA LEU A 166 -0.23 17.20 8.25
C LEU A 166 -0.73 17.46 6.81
N GLU A 167 0.15 17.27 5.82
CA GLU A 167 -0.17 17.41 4.39
C GLU A 167 0.00 16.08 3.66
N ILE A 168 -1.05 15.65 2.95
CA ILE A 168 -1.07 14.36 2.24
C ILE A 168 -1.47 14.58 0.79
N GLY A 169 -0.65 14.10 -0.14
CA GLY A 169 -0.89 14.11 -1.57
C GLY A 169 -1.92 13.08 -1.99
N TYR A 170 -2.77 13.41 -2.97
CA TYR A 170 -3.71 12.46 -3.57
C TYR A 170 -4.06 12.78 -5.04
N PHE A 171 -4.52 11.78 -5.77
CA PHE A 171 -5.09 11.90 -7.12
C PHE A 171 -6.57 11.52 -7.12
N THR A 172 -7.36 12.19 -7.96
CA THR A 172 -8.80 11.89 -8.18
C THR A 172 -9.04 10.91 -9.33
N GLU A 173 -8.00 10.51 -10.03
CA GLU A 173 -8.05 9.55 -11.15
C GLU A 173 -6.91 8.54 -10.96
N ASP A 174 -6.96 7.40 -11.67
CA ASP A 174 -5.85 6.44 -11.68
C ASP A 174 -4.58 7.10 -12.24
N PRO A 175 -3.58 7.38 -11.38
CA PRO A 175 -2.35 8.04 -11.80
C PRO A 175 -1.53 7.22 -12.82
N LEU A 176 -1.57 5.88 -12.78
CA LEU A 176 -0.85 5.06 -13.76
C LEU A 176 -1.53 5.13 -15.13
N ALA A 177 -2.86 5.09 -15.16
CA ALA A 177 -3.61 5.29 -16.40
C ALA A 177 -3.32 6.66 -17.03
N ALA A 178 -3.25 7.73 -16.21
CA ALA A 178 -2.90 9.07 -16.66
C ALA A 178 -1.47 9.16 -17.24
N ILE A 179 -0.49 8.50 -16.62
CA ILE A 179 0.89 8.41 -17.13
C ILE A 179 0.93 7.71 -18.48
N PHE A 180 0.28 6.55 -18.60
CA PHE A 180 0.26 5.79 -19.86
C PHE A 180 -0.46 6.54 -20.98
N ALA A 181 -1.56 7.25 -20.66
CA ALA A 181 -2.27 8.09 -21.63
C ALA A 181 -1.43 9.27 -22.12
N THR A 182 -0.70 9.93 -21.21
CA THR A 182 0.21 11.04 -21.55
C THR A 182 1.33 10.56 -22.47
N TRP A 183 1.95 9.44 -22.12
CA TRP A 183 3.02 8.86 -22.94
C TRP A 183 2.53 8.41 -24.32
N GLY A 184 1.34 7.81 -24.41
CA GLY A 184 0.74 7.46 -25.70
C GLY A 184 0.58 8.65 -26.64
N LYS A 185 0.32 9.85 -26.09
CA LYS A 185 0.28 11.11 -26.87
C LYS A 185 1.69 11.55 -27.29
N GLU A 186 2.68 11.44 -26.42
CA GLU A 186 4.08 11.79 -26.73
C GLU A 186 4.66 10.92 -27.84
N MET A 187 4.43 9.60 -27.80
CA MET A 187 4.89 8.68 -28.84
C MET A 187 4.32 9.03 -30.22
N LYS A 188 3.02 9.32 -30.29
CA LYS A 188 2.35 9.77 -31.52
C LYS A 188 2.98 11.06 -32.05
N THR A 189 3.24 12.01 -31.16
CA THR A 189 3.81 13.32 -31.52
C THR A 189 5.24 13.18 -32.03
N ALA A 190 6.04 12.30 -31.41
CA ALA A 190 7.43 12.09 -31.76
C ALA A 190 7.63 11.26 -33.04
N LYS A 191 6.55 10.75 -33.68
CA LYS A 191 6.60 9.79 -34.81
C LYS A 191 7.60 8.66 -34.58
N ARG A 192 7.82 8.27 -33.32
CA ARG A 192 8.76 7.20 -32.99
C ARG A 192 8.13 5.88 -33.42
N ARG A 193 8.86 5.11 -34.21
CA ARG A 193 8.46 3.75 -34.55
C ARG A 193 8.52 2.91 -33.28
N PHE A 194 7.46 2.16 -33.00
CA PHE A 194 7.49 1.17 -31.94
C PHE A 194 8.26 -0.04 -32.46
N ASP A 195 9.50 -0.22 -32.01
CA ASP A 195 10.37 -1.32 -32.43
C ASP A 195 10.06 -2.64 -31.68
N GLY A 196 8.88 -2.73 -31.05
CA GLY A 196 8.50 -3.86 -30.22
C GLY A 196 8.95 -3.76 -28.77
N HIS A 197 9.69 -2.72 -28.38
CA HIS A 197 10.31 -2.63 -27.05
C HIS A 197 9.89 -1.35 -26.30
N PHE A 198 9.56 -1.46 -25.01
CA PHE A 198 9.45 -0.31 -24.12
C PHE A 198 10.84 0.22 -23.75
N SER A 199 11.21 1.42 -24.20
CA SER A 199 12.49 2.03 -23.83
C SER A 199 12.43 2.85 -22.54
N GLY A 200 13.40 2.67 -21.65
CA GLY A 200 13.69 3.58 -20.55
C GLY A 200 12.77 3.43 -19.33
N GLY A 201 12.40 4.55 -18.71
CA GLY A 201 11.72 4.56 -17.42
C GLY A 201 10.34 3.89 -17.36
N LEU A 202 9.61 3.81 -18.47
CA LEU A 202 8.23 3.30 -18.50
C LEU A 202 8.14 1.78 -18.50
N SER A 203 9.06 1.08 -19.17
CA SER A 203 9.21 -0.37 -19.00
C SER A 203 9.48 -0.69 -17.54
N ARG A 204 10.35 0.09 -16.91
CA ARG A 204 10.67 -0.06 -15.50
C ARG A 204 9.46 0.20 -14.59
N LEU A 205 8.70 1.26 -14.84
CA LEU A 205 7.45 1.55 -14.12
C LEU A 205 6.44 0.40 -14.23
N ALA A 206 6.23 -0.13 -15.43
CA ALA A 206 5.34 -1.26 -15.67
C ALA A 206 5.82 -2.53 -14.95
N VAL A 207 7.11 -2.85 -15.06
CA VAL A 207 7.73 -4.02 -14.42
C VAL A 207 7.64 -3.95 -12.90
N VAL A 208 7.98 -2.82 -12.29
CA VAL A 208 7.95 -2.66 -10.82
C VAL A 208 6.52 -2.85 -10.30
N ASN A 209 5.52 -2.28 -10.98
CA ASN A 209 4.12 -2.44 -10.60
C ASN A 209 3.54 -3.84 -10.91
N GLU A 210 4.14 -4.65 -11.78
CA GLU A 210 3.70 -6.04 -12.01
C GLU A 210 4.06 -7.00 -10.88
N HIS A 211 5.17 -6.72 -10.20
CA HIS A 211 5.64 -7.53 -9.06
C HIS A 211 4.97 -7.13 -7.75
N MET A 212 4.26 -6.01 -7.74
CA MET A 212 3.60 -5.52 -6.54
C MET A 212 2.33 -6.33 -6.26
N ARG A 213 2.25 -6.86 -5.04
CA ARG A 213 1.05 -7.44 -4.49
C ARG A 213 -0.04 -6.37 -4.37
N GLY A 214 -1.25 -6.66 -4.86
CA GLY A 214 -2.37 -5.71 -4.77
C GLY A 214 -2.19 -4.45 -5.63
N ARG A 215 -1.45 -4.50 -6.75
CA ARG A 215 -1.19 -3.39 -7.70
C ARG A 215 -2.39 -2.61 -8.25
N ASP A 216 -3.62 -3.05 -8.02
CA ASP A 216 -4.83 -2.26 -8.36
C ASP A 216 -5.33 -1.43 -7.20
N GLU A 217 -4.82 -1.72 -6.02
CA GLU A 217 -5.07 -1.02 -4.76
C GLU A 217 -3.85 -0.20 -4.36
N ARG A 218 -2.75 -0.31 -5.12
CA ARG A 218 -1.47 0.35 -4.90
C ARG A 218 -0.79 0.68 -6.23
N ALA A 219 -0.12 1.81 -6.29
CA ALA A 219 0.65 2.25 -7.45
C ALA A 219 2.00 2.80 -7.01
N LEU A 220 3.09 2.30 -7.60
CA LEU A 220 4.44 2.82 -7.39
C LEU A 220 4.82 3.75 -8.54
N PHE A 221 5.40 4.88 -8.18
CA PHE A 221 5.91 5.89 -9.11
C PHE A 221 7.41 6.03 -8.93
N ASP A 222 8.14 5.73 -9.98
CA ASP A 222 9.55 6.11 -10.06
C ASP A 222 9.64 7.64 -10.18
N VAL A 223 10.24 8.28 -9.18
CA VAL A 223 10.33 9.74 -9.08
C VAL A 223 11.08 10.35 -10.28
N GLU A 224 12.05 9.65 -10.86
CA GLU A 224 12.83 10.14 -12.00
C GLU A 224 12.03 10.10 -13.32
N VAL A 225 11.24 9.04 -13.50
CA VAL A 225 10.50 8.77 -14.73
C VAL A 225 9.18 9.52 -14.75
N SER A 226 8.51 9.52 -13.62
CA SER A 226 7.17 10.07 -13.46
C SER A 226 7.20 11.60 -13.28
N GLY A 227 8.41 12.15 -13.10
CA GLY A 227 8.68 13.54 -12.85
C GLY A 227 8.38 14.55 -13.96
N ARG A 228 8.15 14.07 -15.17
CA ARG A 228 7.67 14.91 -16.28
C ARG A 228 6.15 14.79 -16.50
N SER A 229 5.50 13.81 -15.84
CA SER A 229 4.19 13.30 -16.26
C SER A 229 3.09 13.29 -15.18
N LEU A 230 3.41 13.34 -13.88
CA LEU A 230 2.39 13.42 -12.81
C LEU A 230 1.87 14.85 -12.62
N LYS A 231 0.95 15.25 -13.50
CA LYS A 231 0.09 16.43 -13.28
C LYS A 231 -1.19 15.99 -12.58
N GLY A 232 -1.75 16.87 -11.75
CA GLY A 232 -3.05 16.64 -11.12
C GLY A 232 -3.00 16.11 -9.69
N GLU A 233 -1.83 16.01 -9.08
CA GLU A 233 -1.74 15.73 -7.64
C GLU A 233 -2.29 16.91 -6.85
N ARG A 234 -3.17 16.61 -5.92
CA ARG A 234 -3.77 17.55 -4.98
C ARG A 234 -3.27 17.25 -3.58
N SER A 235 -3.48 18.16 -2.64
CA SER A 235 -3.17 17.89 -1.24
C SER A 235 -4.34 18.16 -0.32
N MET A 236 -4.52 17.28 0.65
CA MET A 236 -5.36 17.49 1.82
C MET A 236 -4.48 17.97 2.97
N ARG A 237 -5.02 18.84 3.83
CA ARG A 237 -4.27 19.46 4.92
C ARG A 237 -5.09 19.42 6.20
N LEU A 238 -4.43 19.06 7.29
CA LEU A 238 -4.95 19.10 8.65
C LEU A 238 -4.04 20.02 9.46
N GLU A 239 -4.60 21.08 10.04
CA GLU A 239 -3.88 22.01 10.92
C GLU A 239 -4.32 21.79 12.37
N LEU A 240 -3.35 21.61 13.27
CA LEU A 240 -3.53 21.36 14.69
C LEU A 240 -2.78 22.46 15.45
N GLY A 241 -3.49 23.19 16.33
CA GLY A 241 -2.91 24.28 17.12
C GLY A 241 -2.69 23.94 18.58
N ASP A 242 -2.17 24.93 19.32
CA ASP A 242 -2.00 24.94 20.77
C ASP A 242 -1.17 23.78 21.34
N GLN A 243 -0.15 23.36 20.59
CA GLN A 243 0.78 22.32 21.04
C GLN A 243 2.07 22.96 21.57
N GLN A 244 2.87 22.20 22.31
CA GLN A 244 4.27 22.56 22.56
C GLN A 244 5.13 21.36 22.24
N ILE A 245 5.57 21.28 20.98
CA ILE A 245 6.32 20.12 20.49
C ILE A 245 7.79 20.50 20.39
N PRO A 246 8.66 19.90 21.21
CA PRO A 246 10.08 20.19 21.15
C PRO A 246 10.66 19.64 19.84
N CYS A 247 11.35 20.50 19.10
CA CYS A 247 11.96 20.21 17.81
C CYS A 247 13.45 20.56 17.85
N VAL A 248 14.29 19.83 17.10
CA VAL A 248 15.73 20.08 17.00
C VAL A 248 16.24 19.97 15.57
N ASP A 249 17.18 20.85 15.23
CA ASP A 249 17.85 20.95 13.93
C ASP A 249 18.97 19.91 13.82
N MET A 250 18.60 18.62 13.88
CA MET A 250 19.55 17.51 13.81
C MET A 250 19.03 16.44 12.86
N PRO A 251 19.89 15.84 12.01
CA PRO A 251 19.46 14.79 11.09
C PRO A 251 18.87 13.62 11.88
N TRP A 252 17.80 13.03 11.34
CA TRP A 252 16.98 11.92 11.90
C TRP A 252 17.77 10.68 12.38
N LYS A 253 19.11 10.63 12.21
CA LYS A 253 20.01 9.54 12.60
C LYS A 253 20.20 9.36 14.13
N SER A 254 19.40 10.01 14.95
CA SER A 254 19.42 9.87 16.40
C SER A 254 18.89 8.47 16.81
N HIS A 255 19.77 7.60 17.30
CA HIS A 255 19.44 6.25 17.76
C HIS A 255 18.77 6.19 19.15
N LYS A 256 18.51 7.34 19.79
CA LYS A 256 17.94 7.41 21.15
C LYS A 256 16.41 7.38 21.09
N GLY A 257 15.77 6.39 21.73
CA GLY A 257 14.31 6.31 21.88
C GLY A 257 13.59 5.32 20.95
N ARG A 258 14.32 4.54 20.14
CA ARG A 258 13.73 3.53 19.23
C ARG A 258 12.93 2.47 20.02
N PRO A 259 11.72 2.08 19.58
CA PRO A 259 11.02 0.94 20.15
C PRO A 259 11.88 -0.31 20.07
N SER A 260 11.98 -1.03 21.18
CA SER A 260 12.59 -2.37 21.16
C SER A 260 11.74 -3.28 20.29
N ARG A 261 12.40 -4.02 19.39
CA ARG A 261 11.72 -5.06 18.61
C ARG A 261 11.17 -6.13 19.56
N PRO A 262 10.06 -6.79 19.21
CA PRO A 262 9.56 -7.90 20.01
C PRO A 262 10.60 -9.03 20.10
N GLU A 263 11.02 -9.37 21.32
CA GLU A 263 11.93 -10.48 21.55
C GLU A 263 11.16 -11.81 21.54
N MET A 264 11.52 -12.70 20.62
CA MET A 264 10.84 -13.99 20.42
C MET A 264 11.76 -15.21 20.57
N ASP A 265 13.07 -15.03 20.75
CA ASP A 265 14.07 -16.12 20.67
C ASP A 265 13.84 -17.27 21.65
N ALA A 266 13.21 -16.99 22.78
CA ALA A 266 12.95 -17.95 23.83
C ALA A 266 11.45 -18.25 24.02
N CYS A 267 10.66 -17.95 22.98
CA CYS A 267 9.26 -18.27 22.87
C CYS A 267 9.09 -19.75 22.52
N THR A 268 8.19 -20.43 23.22
CA THR A 268 7.83 -21.83 22.96
C THR A 268 6.41 -21.98 22.41
N ARG A 269 5.59 -20.92 22.50
CA ARG A 269 4.22 -20.89 22.00
C ARG A 269 3.80 -19.46 21.69
N VAL A 270 3.11 -19.25 20.58
CA VAL A 270 2.52 -17.99 20.17
C VAL A 270 1.01 -18.15 19.99
N GLU A 271 0.25 -17.18 20.45
CA GLU A 271 -1.17 -17.02 20.11
C GLU A 271 -1.31 -15.78 19.21
N ILE A 272 -1.96 -15.95 18.07
CA ILE A 272 -2.22 -14.89 17.10
C ILE A 272 -3.72 -14.69 16.99
N VAL A 273 -4.19 -13.49 17.27
CA VAL A 273 -5.60 -13.12 17.19
C VAL A 273 -5.80 -12.05 16.11
N TYR A 274 -6.47 -12.42 15.03
CA TYR A 274 -6.82 -11.53 13.92
C TYR A 274 -8.05 -10.69 14.26
N ALA A 275 -7.96 -9.39 13.99
CA ALA A 275 -9.05 -8.45 14.17
C ALA A 275 -9.20 -7.56 12.90
N PRO A 276 -10.41 -7.44 12.34
CA PRO A 276 -11.67 -8.03 12.83
C PRO A 276 -11.80 -9.55 12.60
N SER A 277 -11.16 -10.10 11.57
CA SER A 277 -11.04 -11.54 11.30
C SER A 277 -9.89 -11.84 10.33
N MET A 278 -9.68 -13.11 9.96
CA MET A 278 -8.75 -13.48 8.90
C MET A 278 -9.13 -12.91 7.53
N LEU A 279 -10.43 -12.78 7.22
CA LEU A 279 -10.88 -12.22 5.95
C LEU A 279 -10.31 -10.81 5.73
N GLN A 280 -10.55 -9.90 6.66
CA GLN A 280 -10.09 -8.52 6.52
C GLN A 280 -8.57 -8.38 6.68
N TYR A 281 -7.92 -9.30 7.39
CA TYR A 281 -6.46 -9.28 7.53
C TYR A 281 -5.74 -9.72 6.26
N PHE A 282 -6.12 -10.88 5.71
CA PHE A 282 -5.43 -11.46 4.56
C PHE A 282 -5.95 -10.95 3.23
N PHE A 283 -7.23 -10.53 3.17
CA PHE A 283 -7.93 -10.07 1.97
C PHE A 283 -8.64 -8.73 2.26
N PRO A 284 -7.88 -7.67 2.55
CA PRO A 284 -8.44 -6.40 3.04
C PRO A 284 -9.28 -5.64 2.01
N THR A 285 -9.21 -5.99 0.73
CA THR A 285 -9.80 -5.19 -0.36
C THR A 285 -11.07 -5.82 -0.88
N LEU A 286 -12.06 -4.99 -1.28
CA LEU A 286 -13.30 -5.48 -1.89
C LEU A 286 -13.04 -6.27 -3.18
N ARG A 287 -11.98 -5.91 -3.91
CA ARG A 287 -11.57 -6.63 -5.13
C ARG A 287 -11.11 -8.04 -4.80
N ASP A 288 -10.26 -8.23 -3.79
CA ASP A 288 -9.85 -9.58 -3.37
C ASP A 288 -11.04 -10.38 -2.83
N GLN A 289 -11.88 -9.74 -2.03
CA GLN A 289 -13.09 -10.38 -1.48
C GLN A 289 -14.11 -10.73 -2.56
N SER A 290 -14.18 -10.03 -3.69
CA SER A 290 -15.09 -10.37 -4.80
C SER A 290 -14.77 -11.73 -5.45
N LEU A 291 -13.55 -12.23 -5.26
CA LEU A 291 -13.10 -13.55 -5.75
C LEU A 291 -13.47 -14.69 -4.79
N LEU A 292 -14.06 -14.36 -3.63
CA LEU A 292 -14.50 -15.30 -2.61
C LEU A 292 -16.03 -15.41 -2.62
N GLY A 293 -16.52 -16.63 -2.49
CA GLY A 293 -17.93 -16.94 -2.35
C GLY A 293 -18.46 -16.58 -0.96
N PRO A 294 -19.78 -16.51 -0.76
CA PRO A 294 -20.37 -16.18 0.55
C PRO A 294 -19.92 -17.11 1.68
N GLU A 295 -19.86 -18.42 1.42
CA GLU A 295 -19.42 -19.41 2.41
C GLU A 295 -17.93 -19.28 2.75
N GLU A 296 -17.09 -19.02 1.75
CA GLU A 296 -15.64 -18.80 1.93
C GLU A 296 -15.39 -17.55 2.79
N LYS A 297 -16.13 -16.46 2.53
CA LYS A 297 -16.08 -15.24 3.36
C LYS A 297 -16.51 -15.52 4.79
N GLN A 298 -17.65 -16.17 4.97
CA GLN A 298 -18.17 -16.50 6.30
C GLN A 298 -17.19 -17.38 7.09
N HIS A 299 -16.56 -18.35 6.43
CA HIS A 299 -15.55 -19.20 7.04
C HIS A 299 -14.35 -18.36 7.53
N LEU A 300 -13.76 -17.54 6.67
CA LEU A 300 -12.64 -16.65 7.01
C LEU A 300 -12.99 -15.57 8.04
N GLU A 301 -14.27 -15.18 8.13
CA GLU A 301 -14.77 -14.26 9.17
C GLU A 301 -14.91 -14.91 10.53
N SER A 302 -15.26 -16.20 10.55
CA SER A 302 -15.43 -16.99 11.77
C SER A 302 -14.10 -17.35 12.41
N GLU A 303 -13.05 -17.54 11.61
CA GLU A 303 -11.71 -17.85 12.09
C GLU A 303 -10.95 -16.59 12.53
N LYS A 304 -10.45 -16.62 13.78
CA LYS A 304 -9.81 -15.45 14.41
C LYS A 304 -8.54 -15.77 15.14
N THR A 305 -8.27 -17.02 15.50
CA THR A 305 -7.15 -17.36 16.37
C THR A 305 -6.31 -18.48 15.80
N ILE A 306 -5.00 -18.31 15.82
CA ILE A 306 -4.01 -19.34 15.54
C ILE A 306 -3.15 -19.56 16.77
N LEU A 307 -3.00 -20.82 17.15
CA LEU A 307 -2.06 -21.26 18.17
C LEU A 307 -0.88 -21.89 17.44
N LEU A 308 0.32 -21.39 17.75
CA LEU A 308 1.55 -21.79 17.10
C LEU A 308 2.54 -22.29 18.15
N ASP A 309 2.90 -23.57 18.09
CA ASP A 309 3.90 -24.22 18.94
C ASP A 309 4.99 -24.95 18.13
N ASP A 310 4.85 -25.02 16.81
CA ASP A 310 5.84 -25.57 15.90
C ASP A 310 7.15 -24.72 15.92
N PRO A 311 8.30 -25.31 16.26
CA PRO A 311 9.56 -24.57 16.37
C PRO A 311 10.05 -23.93 15.06
N ASP A 312 9.76 -24.50 13.90
CA ASP A 312 10.23 -23.98 12.62
C ASP A 312 9.40 -22.77 12.18
N LEU A 313 8.08 -22.85 12.35
CA LEU A 313 7.17 -21.72 12.12
C LEU A 313 7.37 -20.59 13.15
N LEU A 314 7.69 -20.92 14.41
CA LEU A 314 8.07 -19.92 15.41
C LEU A 314 9.33 -19.17 15.00
N ARG A 315 10.35 -19.87 14.49
CA ARG A 315 11.58 -19.24 13.96
C ARG A 315 11.31 -18.39 12.74
N LEU A 316 10.40 -18.82 11.86
CA LEU A 316 9.99 -18.04 10.69
C LEU A 316 9.39 -16.68 11.12
N LEU A 317 8.41 -16.70 12.03
CA LEU A 317 7.79 -15.48 12.57
C LEU A 317 8.81 -14.61 13.32
N ALA A 318 9.65 -15.21 14.16
CA ALA A 318 10.69 -14.50 14.90
C ALA A 318 11.73 -13.86 13.98
N SER A 319 12.10 -14.53 12.88
CA SER A 319 13.01 -13.98 11.87
C SER A 319 12.38 -12.80 11.13
N ASP A 320 11.11 -12.90 10.75
CA ASP A 320 10.40 -11.86 10.00
C ASP A 320 10.21 -10.57 10.83
N VAL A 321 9.83 -10.72 12.11
CA VAL A 321 9.71 -9.63 13.08
C VAL A 321 11.09 -9.18 13.63
N GLY A 322 12.07 -10.07 13.65
CA GLY A 322 13.39 -9.83 14.24
C GLY A 322 14.46 -9.33 13.25
N ARG A 323 14.12 -9.03 11.99
CA ARG A 323 15.11 -8.63 10.96
C ARG A 323 15.91 -7.39 11.32
N GLU A 324 17.06 -7.27 10.68
CA GLU A 324 18.05 -6.20 10.90
C GLU A 324 17.46 -4.78 10.88
N GLU A 325 18.02 -3.93 11.75
CA GLU A 325 17.57 -2.55 11.99
C GLU A 325 17.57 -1.67 10.74
N LYS A 326 18.42 -1.97 9.74
CA LYS A 326 18.49 -1.21 8.48
C LYS A 326 17.19 -1.21 7.67
N TYR A 327 16.29 -2.16 7.95
CA TYR A 327 14.98 -2.28 7.28
C TYR A 327 13.82 -1.72 8.11
N VAL A 328 14.10 -1.17 9.29
CA VAL A 328 13.09 -0.60 10.19
C VAL A 328 13.00 0.91 9.99
N GLU A 329 11.81 1.37 9.65
CA GLU A 329 11.45 2.78 9.53
C GLU A 329 10.84 3.25 10.86
N TYR A 330 11.67 3.93 11.64
CA TYR A 330 11.24 4.58 12.88
C TYR A 330 10.56 5.90 12.54
N GLY A 331 9.32 6.08 13.00
CA GLY A 331 8.50 7.25 12.64
C GLY A 331 7.36 6.97 11.68
N GLY A 332 7.17 5.73 11.19
CA GLY A 332 6.25 5.43 10.10
C GLY A 332 4.77 5.72 10.37
N ILE A 333 4.06 6.12 9.31
CA ILE A 333 2.59 6.17 9.28
C ILE A 333 2.07 4.75 9.04
N CYS A 334 1.35 4.20 10.01
CA CYS A 334 0.76 2.86 9.92
C CYS A 334 -0.74 2.95 9.66
N ALA A 335 -1.23 2.24 8.64
CA ALA A 335 -2.66 2.14 8.38
C ALA A 335 -3.33 1.08 9.27
N GLU A 336 -4.42 1.47 9.93
CA GLU A 336 -5.17 0.62 10.86
C GLU A 336 -6.31 -0.13 10.13
N ILE A 337 -5.97 -0.89 9.08
CA ILE A 337 -6.98 -1.63 8.29
C ILE A 337 -7.42 -2.90 9.04
N ALA A 338 -6.45 -3.74 9.39
CA ALA A 338 -6.64 -4.98 10.12
C ALA A 338 -5.39 -5.27 10.94
N THR A 339 -5.55 -6.01 12.05
CA THR A 339 -4.45 -6.28 12.98
C THR A 339 -4.36 -7.74 13.34
N ALA A 340 -3.14 -8.27 13.43
CA ALA A 340 -2.85 -9.57 14.02
C ALA A 340 -2.17 -9.35 15.36
N ARG A 341 -2.88 -9.61 16.46
CA ARG A 341 -2.32 -9.50 17.81
C ARG A 341 -1.55 -10.76 18.15
N VAL A 342 -0.25 -10.63 18.33
CA VAL A 342 0.68 -11.71 18.66
C VAL A 342 0.98 -11.68 20.15
N THR A 343 0.78 -12.80 20.84
CA THR A 343 1.15 -13.00 22.24
C THR A 343 2.13 -14.16 22.34
N CYS A 344 3.33 -13.89 22.86
CA CYS A 344 4.41 -14.86 22.97
C CYS A 344 4.51 -15.42 24.39
N PHE A 345 4.71 -16.72 24.52
CA PHE A 345 4.80 -17.44 25.78
C PHE A 345 6.07 -18.29 25.88
N ARG A 346 6.55 -18.49 27.12
CA ARG A 346 7.51 -19.55 27.48
C ARG A 346 6.83 -20.45 28.50
N GLY A 347 6.45 -21.66 28.09
CA GLY A 347 5.49 -22.46 28.84
C GLY A 347 4.18 -21.68 29.03
N ASP A 348 3.78 -21.47 30.28
CA ASP A 348 2.57 -20.72 30.63
C ASP A 348 2.83 -19.23 30.91
N GLN A 349 4.10 -18.82 30.97
CA GLN A 349 4.45 -17.42 31.23
C GLN A 349 4.38 -16.59 29.95
N LYS A 350 3.58 -15.53 29.96
CA LYS A 350 3.59 -14.51 28.90
C LYS A 350 4.94 -13.77 28.91
N LEU A 351 5.64 -13.78 27.78
CA LEU A 351 6.90 -13.06 27.57
C LEU A 351 6.66 -11.64 27.04
N THR A 352 5.93 -11.53 25.93
CA THR A 352 5.66 -10.25 25.26
C THR A 352 4.36 -10.31 24.47
N SER A 353 3.86 -9.16 24.05
CA SER A 353 2.74 -9.07 23.10
C SER A 353 2.87 -7.82 22.25
N PHE A 354 2.45 -7.91 20.99
CA PHE A 354 2.45 -6.82 20.03
C PHE A 354 1.34 -7.05 19.00
N ALA A 355 1.06 -6.06 18.17
CA ALA A 355 0.13 -6.17 17.06
C ALA A 355 0.85 -5.88 15.76
N ILE A 356 0.69 -6.74 14.76
CA ILE A 356 1.09 -6.46 13.38
C ILE A 356 -0.07 -5.70 12.72
N LEU A 357 0.22 -4.53 12.17
CA LEU A 357 -0.73 -3.62 11.52
C LEU A 357 -0.59 -3.77 10.00
N GLY A 358 -1.60 -4.35 9.37
CA GLY A 358 -1.54 -4.73 7.95
C GLY A 358 -0.39 -5.69 7.69
N ASP A 359 0.48 -5.36 6.74
CA ASP A 359 1.62 -6.20 6.33
C ASP A 359 2.98 -5.57 6.66
N ARG A 360 3.04 -4.38 7.28
CA ARG A 360 4.31 -3.64 7.46
C ARG A 360 4.51 -3.04 8.84
N GLY A 361 3.43 -2.74 9.57
CA GLY A 361 3.52 -2.06 10.86
C GLY A 361 3.61 -3.04 12.01
N ILE A 362 4.32 -2.65 13.07
CA ILE A 362 4.24 -3.28 14.40
C ILE A 362 3.86 -2.21 15.41
N ARG A 363 2.90 -2.56 16.27
CA ARG A 363 2.57 -1.84 17.50
C ARG A 363 2.96 -2.67 18.72
N THR A 364 3.86 -2.18 19.54
CA THR A 364 4.33 -2.83 20.76
C THR A 364 3.30 -2.73 21.89
N ALA A 365 3.51 -3.49 22.98
CA ALA A 365 2.62 -3.53 24.13
C ALA A 365 2.39 -2.15 24.79
N ASP A 366 3.40 -1.28 24.75
CA ASP A 366 3.37 0.09 25.28
C ASP A 366 2.84 1.12 24.27
N GLY A 367 2.25 0.66 23.17
CA GLY A 367 1.59 1.51 22.16
C GLY A 367 2.52 2.07 21.09
N ARG A 368 3.83 1.86 21.18
CA ARG A 368 4.77 2.39 20.18
C ARG A 368 4.61 1.68 18.85
N CYS A 369 4.76 2.41 17.74
CA CYS A 369 4.63 1.89 16.39
C CYS A 369 5.93 2.08 15.59
N PHE A 370 6.25 1.12 14.74
CA PHE A 370 7.27 1.25 13.70
C PHE A 370 6.86 0.41 12.48
N ALA A 371 7.44 0.69 11.32
CA ALA A 371 7.14 -0.03 10.09
C ALA A 371 8.40 -0.65 9.49
N TYR A 372 8.22 -1.69 8.68
CA TYR A 372 9.27 -2.25 7.85
C TYR A 372 9.16 -1.70 6.43
N SER A 373 10.32 -1.54 5.78
CA SER A 373 10.42 -1.21 4.37
C SER A 373 9.99 -2.36 3.43
N TYR A 374 9.53 -3.48 3.99
CA TYR A 374 9.11 -4.70 3.29
C TYR A 374 7.88 -5.32 3.96
N GLU A 375 7.13 -6.15 3.23
CA GLU A 375 5.96 -6.86 3.75
C GLU A 375 6.38 -8.05 4.65
N LEU A 376 5.80 -8.12 5.85
CA LEU A 376 5.87 -9.23 6.79
C LEU A 376 5.01 -10.40 6.30
N SER A 377 5.62 -11.32 5.54
CA SER A 377 4.91 -12.43 4.88
C SER A 377 4.65 -13.64 5.77
N SER A 378 5.36 -13.76 6.89
CA SER A 378 5.34 -14.96 7.76
C SER A 378 3.94 -15.37 8.20
N LEU A 379 3.04 -14.41 8.47
CA LEU A 379 1.67 -14.71 8.90
C LEU A 379 0.86 -15.50 7.85
N ARG A 380 1.15 -15.32 6.56
CA ARG A 380 0.49 -16.10 5.50
C ARG A 380 1.01 -17.53 5.46
N GLU A 381 2.32 -17.70 5.68
CA GLU A 381 2.99 -19.01 5.69
C GLU A 381 2.55 -19.88 6.88
N ILE A 382 2.39 -19.27 8.06
CA ILE A 382 1.93 -20.00 9.26
C ILE A 382 0.40 -20.24 9.30
N THR A 383 -0.35 -19.72 8.33
CA THR A 383 -1.81 -19.85 8.25
C THR A 383 -2.20 -20.66 6.99
N PRO A 384 -1.80 -21.94 6.87
CA PRO A 384 -1.81 -22.66 5.59
C PRO A 384 -3.19 -22.83 4.95
N HIS A 385 -4.28 -22.80 5.73
CA HIS A 385 -5.64 -22.96 5.20
C HIS A 385 -6.10 -21.76 4.35
N ILE A 386 -5.43 -20.60 4.41
CA ILE A 386 -5.74 -19.49 3.48
C ILE A 386 -5.07 -19.65 2.12
N LEU A 387 -4.09 -20.55 1.99
CA LEU A 387 -3.26 -20.71 0.80
C LEU A 387 -4.08 -20.88 -0.49
N PRO A 388 -5.17 -21.67 -0.53
CA PRO A 388 -5.91 -21.83 -1.77
C PRO A 388 -6.57 -20.51 -2.24
N PHE A 389 -7.07 -19.69 -1.31
CA PHE A 389 -7.62 -18.36 -1.60
C PHE A 389 -6.52 -17.37 -2.02
N GLU A 390 -5.35 -17.45 -1.38
CA GLU A 390 -4.17 -16.66 -1.73
C GLU A 390 -3.73 -16.93 -3.17
N LEU A 391 -3.58 -18.19 -3.56
CA LEU A 391 -3.19 -18.56 -4.92
C LEU A 391 -4.24 -18.13 -5.95
N ARG A 392 -5.53 -18.23 -5.63
CA ARG A 392 -6.63 -17.71 -6.47
C ARG A 392 -6.49 -16.21 -6.71
N ILE A 393 -6.25 -15.42 -5.67
CA ILE A 393 -6.08 -13.96 -5.78
C ILE A 393 -4.82 -13.60 -6.57
N GLN A 394 -3.73 -14.35 -6.38
CA GLN A 394 -2.52 -14.20 -7.20
C GLN A 394 -2.79 -14.52 -8.68
N CYS A 395 -3.58 -15.56 -8.98
CA CYS A 395 -4.01 -15.85 -10.35
C CYS A 395 -4.77 -14.67 -10.97
N ALA A 396 -5.71 -14.09 -10.23
CA ALA A 396 -6.42 -12.90 -10.68
C ALA A 396 -5.49 -11.71 -10.89
N ALA A 397 -4.48 -11.52 -10.03
CA ALA A 397 -3.47 -10.47 -10.22
C ALA A 397 -2.63 -10.69 -11.50
N HIS A 398 -2.29 -11.95 -11.83
CA HIS A 398 -1.62 -12.30 -13.09
C HIS A 398 -2.46 -11.93 -14.33
N LEU A 399 -3.75 -12.23 -14.32
CA LEU A 399 -4.65 -11.82 -15.41
C LEU A 399 -4.74 -10.30 -15.57
N ARG A 400 -4.80 -9.56 -14.47
CA ARG A 400 -4.78 -8.08 -14.49
C ARG A 400 -3.44 -7.51 -14.95
N ASN A 401 -2.32 -8.20 -14.65
CA ASN A 401 -1.02 -7.90 -15.23
C ASN A 401 -1.06 -8.03 -16.76
N LEU A 402 -1.60 -9.13 -17.27
CA LEU A 402 -1.78 -9.37 -18.70
C LEU A 402 -2.69 -8.34 -19.35
N TRP A 403 -3.79 -7.95 -18.69
CA TRP A 403 -4.66 -6.86 -19.17
C TRP A 403 -3.90 -5.55 -19.37
N ARG A 404 -3.11 -5.10 -18.39
CA ARG A 404 -2.33 -3.87 -18.56
C ARG A 404 -1.27 -4.01 -19.65
N ARG A 405 -0.65 -5.19 -19.80
CA ARG A 405 0.25 -5.45 -20.94
C ARG A 405 -0.47 -5.32 -22.29
N LEU A 406 -1.72 -5.78 -22.38
CA LEU A 406 -2.56 -5.59 -23.58
C LEU A 406 -2.91 -4.12 -23.81
N CYS A 407 -3.24 -3.36 -22.77
CA CYS A 407 -3.47 -1.91 -22.87
C CYS A 407 -2.21 -1.17 -23.37
N LEU A 408 -1.04 -1.52 -22.84
CA LEU A 408 0.22 -0.94 -23.29
C LEU A 408 0.55 -1.31 -24.74
N TYR A 409 0.38 -2.59 -25.10
CA TYR A 409 0.52 -3.05 -26.48
C TYR A 409 -0.36 -2.23 -27.43
N SER A 410 -1.63 -2.05 -27.06
CA SER A 410 -2.62 -1.23 -27.78
C SER A 410 -2.14 0.21 -28.00
N ILE A 411 -1.69 0.88 -26.94
CA ILE A 411 -1.20 2.26 -26.97
C ILE A 411 -0.01 2.38 -27.93
N CYS A 412 0.96 1.48 -27.82
CA CYS A 412 2.17 1.43 -28.66
C CYS A 412 1.85 1.15 -30.13
N HIS A 413 1.03 0.12 -30.38
CA HIS A 413 0.66 -0.29 -31.73
C HIS A 413 -0.12 0.81 -32.46
N SER A 414 -1.03 1.48 -31.75
CA SER A 414 -1.78 2.63 -32.26
C SER A 414 -0.91 3.86 -32.54
N ALA A 415 0.21 4.03 -31.84
CA ALA A 415 1.16 5.11 -32.10
C ALA A 415 2.01 4.84 -33.35
N ALA A 416 2.37 3.57 -33.60
CA ALA A 416 3.24 3.18 -34.72
C ALA A 416 2.53 3.14 -36.09
N THR A 417 1.21 2.96 -36.11
CA THR A 417 0.40 2.75 -37.34
C THR A 417 -0.27 4.03 -37.87
N SER A 418 0.17 5.22 -37.41
CA SER A 418 -0.50 6.50 -37.71
C SER A 418 -0.50 6.95 -39.18
N ASP A 419 0.11 6.19 -40.09
CA ASP A 419 -0.06 6.36 -41.53
C ASP A 419 -1.00 5.27 -42.09
N SER A 420 -2.25 5.66 -42.35
CA SER A 420 -3.13 5.10 -43.40
C SER A 420 -3.93 3.80 -43.22
N VAL A 421 -4.00 3.16 -42.03
CA VAL A 421 -4.84 1.94 -41.89
C VAL A 421 -6.07 2.16 -41.03
N ASP A 422 -7.20 1.75 -41.60
CA ASP A 422 -8.57 1.74 -41.11
C ASP A 422 -8.68 1.53 -39.58
N ARG A 423 -9.42 2.41 -38.88
CA ARG A 423 -9.65 2.39 -37.42
C ARG A 423 -10.44 1.15 -36.92
N ARG A 424 -10.52 0.09 -37.73
CA ARG A 424 -11.40 -1.07 -37.56
C ARG A 424 -10.65 -2.39 -37.35
N THR A 425 -9.34 -2.44 -37.49
CA THR A 425 -8.55 -3.67 -37.27
C THR A 425 -7.88 -3.69 -35.90
N SER A 426 -8.18 -4.75 -35.13
CA SER A 426 -7.80 -5.08 -33.75
C SER A 426 -6.70 -4.24 -33.08
N VAL A 427 -7.08 -3.60 -31.98
CA VAL A 427 -6.21 -2.96 -30.99
C VAL A 427 -5.50 -4.00 -30.08
N LEU A 428 -5.93 -5.25 -30.15
CA LEU A 428 -5.35 -6.40 -29.44
C LEU A 428 -4.44 -7.20 -30.39
N PRO A 429 -3.43 -7.93 -29.87
CA PRO A 429 -2.67 -8.87 -30.68
C PRO A 429 -3.59 -9.97 -31.24
N SER A 430 -3.16 -10.64 -32.30
CA SER A 430 -3.90 -11.80 -32.82
C SER A 430 -3.96 -12.92 -31.77
N SER A 431 -5.10 -13.60 -31.69
CA SER A 431 -5.34 -14.63 -30.67
C SER A 431 -4.40 -15.84 -30.80
N ASP A 432 -3.85 -16.10 -31.98
CA ASP A 432 -2.86 -17.16 -32.23
C ASP A 432 -1.42 -16.78 -31.83
N ARG A 433 -1.19 -15.53 -31.43
CA ARG A 433 0.16 -15.01 -31.08
C ARG A 433 0.18 -14.10 -29.85
N TRP A 434 -0.89 -14.03 -29.07
CA TRP A 434 -1.03 -13.03 -28.01
C TRP A 434 0.03 -13.16 -26.90
N CYS A 435 0.35 -14.37 -26.42
CA CYS A 435 1.43 -14.59 -25.46
C CYS A 435 2.77 -14.13 -26.04
N THR A 436 3.05 -14.50 -27.29
CA THR A 436 4.28 -14.09 -28.00
C THR A 436 4.35 -12.57 -28.15
N ALA A 437 3.26 -11.92 -28.56
CA ALA A 437 3.20 -10.47 -28.73
C ALA A 437 3.46 -9.74 -27.41
N LEU A 438 2.84 -10.19 -26.32
CA LEU A 438 3.07 -9.62 -24.99
C LEU A 438 4.49 -9.92 -24.47
N ALA A 439 5.04 -11.10 -24.76
CA ALA A 439 6.41 -11.45 -24.41
C ALA A 439 7.45 -10.57 -25.12
N LEU A 440 7.16 -10.17 -26.36
CA LEU A 440 8.05 -9.35 -27.18
C LEU A 440 8.08 -7.87 -26.79
N THR A 441 7.09 -7.35 -26.04
CA THR A 441 7.04 -5.94 -25.62
C THR A 441 8.25 -5.44 -24.77
N ARG A 442 9.20 -6.33 -24.45
CA ARG A 442 10.28 -6.21 -23.47
C ARG A 442 11.53 -5.48 -23.97
N GLN A 443 12.23 -4.71 -23.12
CA GLN A 443 13.70 -4.52 -23.21
C GLN A 443 14.44 -5.61 -22.41
N PRO A 444 15.36 -6.39 -23.01
CA PRO A 444 16.09 -7.47 -22.33
C PRO A 444 16.85 -7.03 -21.07
N GLU A 445 17.35 -5.80 -21.04
CA GLU A 445 18.32 -5.33 -20.03
C GLU A 445 17.73 -5.00 -18.64
N LEU A 446 16.41 -4.82 -18.51
CA LEU A 446 15.78 -4.33 -17.25
C LEU A 446 15.36 -5.43 -16.26
N LEU A 447 15.62 -6.70 -16.56
CA LEU A 447 15.29 -7.81 -15.69
C LEU A 447 16.47 -8.77 -15.60
N GLU A 448 17.06 -8.86 -14.42
CA GLU A 448 18.06 -9.87 -14.07
C GLU A 448 17.49 -11.30 -14.19
N ASN A 449 16.16 -11.48 -14.22
CA ASN A 449 15.52 -12.79 -14.19
C ASN A 449 14.37 -12.98 -15.22
N ARG A 450 14.60 -13.80 -16.25
CA ARG A 450 13.59 -14.21 -17.25
C ARG A 450 12.40 -14.97 -16.65
N ASP A 451 12.62 -15.73 -15.58
CA ASP A 451 11.58 -16.58 -14.99
C ASP A 451 10.48 -15.78 -14.31
N GLN A 452 10.82 -14.62 -13.73
CA GLN A 452 9.85 -13.73 -13.08
C GLN A 452 8.83 -13.18 -14.09
N PHE A 453 9.29 -12.78 -15.28
CA PHE A 453 8.40 -12.30 -16.34
C PHE A 453 7.42 -13.38 -16.80
N ALA A 454 7.87 -14.62 -16.92
CA ALA A 454 7.04 -15.75 -17.34
C ALA A 454 5.99 -16.12 -16.27
N LYS A 455 6.16 -15.72 -15.00
CA LYS A 455 5.20 -16.04 -13.93
C LYS A 455 3.80 -15.52 -14.23
N VAL A 456 3.65 -14.33 -14.83
CA VAL A 456 2.31 -13.76 -15.08
C VAL A 456 1.49 -14.54 -16.11
N PHE A 457 2.12 -15.41 -16.92
CA PHE A 457 1.40 -16.29 -17.84
C PHE A 457 0.90 -17.57 -17.17
N ARG A 458 1.37 -17.86 -15.95
CA ARG A 458 1.07 -19.10 -15.23
C ARG A 458 0.10 -18.83 -14.10
N CYS A 459 -1.02 -19.56 -14.09
CA CYS A 459 -1.81 -19.72 -12.88
C CYS A 459 -0.93 -20.34 -11.77
N PRO A 460 -0.84 -19.73 -10.57
CA PRO A 460 0.01 -20.21 -9.48
C PRO A 460 -0.54 -21.48 -8.79
N SER A 461 -1.84 -21.75 -8.92
CA SER A 461 -2.50 -22.96 -8.42
C SER A 461 -2.38 -24.14 -9.39
N ALA A 462 -2.14 -23.86 -10.68
CA ALA A 462 -2.09 -24.89 -11.71
C ALA A 462 -0.73 -25.63 -11.72
N GLY A 463 -0.73 -26.81 -12.36
CA GLY A 463 0.49 -27.60 -12.54
C GLY A 463 1.53 -26.97 -13.48
N PRO A 464 2.59 -27.70 -13.84
CA PRO A 464 3.63 -27.19 -14.75
C PRO A 464 3.07 -26.82 -16.13
N GLY A 465 3.51 -25.68 -16.67
CA GLY A 465 3.11 -25.18 -17.98
C GLY A 465 3.70 -23.81 -18.31
N GLU A 466 3.76 -23.45 -19.59
CA GLU A 466 4.26 -22.13 -20.03
C GLU A 466 3.21 -21.03 -19.86
N CYS A 467 1.94 -21.37 -20.10
CA CYS A 467 0.81 -20.48 -19.89
C CYS A 467 -0.45 -21.27 -19.55
N HIS A 468 -1.29 -20.74 -18.65
CA HIS A 468 -2.55 -21.35 -18.20
C HIS A 468 -3.77 -20.51 -18.60
N TYR A 469 -3.62 -19.64 -19.61
CA TYR A 469 -4.66 -18.72 -20.05
C TYR A 469 -4.88 -18.84 -21.56
N ALA A 470 -6.11 -18.59 -22.00
CA ALA A 470 -6.51 -18.52 -23.39
C ALA A 470 -7.17 -17.17 -23.70
N MET A 471 -7.04 -16.72 -24.94
CA MET A 471 -7.67 -15.49 -25.43
C MET A 471 -8.98 -15.80 -26.18
N ASN A 472 -10.03 -15.03 -25.92
CA ASN A 472 -11.26 -15.09 -26.71
C ASN A 472 -11.03 -14.45 -28.09
N PRO A 473 -11.14 -15.20 -29.20
CA PRO A 473 -10.89 -14.68 -30.55
C PRO A 473 -11.97 -13.71 -31.03
N ASN A 474 -13.12 -13.63 -30.34
CA ASN A 474 -14.20 -12.70 -30.68
C ASN A 474 -13.94 -11.28 -30.12
N CYS A 475 -12.91 -11.10 -29.28
CA CYS A 475 -12.56 -9.80 -28.76
C CYS A 475 -11.88 -8.91 -29.80
N GLY A 476 -12.27 -7.65 -29.84
CA GLY A 476 -11.71 -6.62 -30.70
C GLY A 476 -11.77 -5.24 -30.04
N ALA A 477 -11.40 -4.21 -30.81
CA ALA A 477 -11.27 -2.84 -30.31
C ALA A 477 -12.56 -2.24 -29.70
N ASN A 478 -13.73 -2.73 -30.14
CA ASN A 478 -15.04 -2.23 -29.71
C ASN A 478 -15.83 -3.27 -28.92
N SER A 479 -15.16 -4.28 -28.36
CA SER A 479 -15.83 -5.29 -27.55
C SER A 479 -16.51 -4.65 -26.33
N PRO A 480 -17.71 -5.12 -25.93
CA PRO A 480 -18.39 -4.66 -24.73
C PRO A 480 -17.52 -4.86 -23.47
N PRO A 481 -17.56 -3.93 -22.49
CA PRO A 481 -16.71 -3.99 -21.30
C PRO A 481 -16.84 -5.30 -20.50
N ASP A 482 -18.02 -5.91 -20.52
CA ASP A 482 -18.39 -7.17 -19.86
C ASP A 482 -18.09 -8.43 -20.68
N MET A 483 -17.44 -8.30 -21.85
CA MET A 483 -17.04 -9.45 -22.67
C MET A 483 -15.80 -10.15 -22.10
N VAL A 484 -15.78 -11.48 -22.15
CA VAL A 484 -14.63 -12.31 -21.76
C VAL A 484 -13.46 -12.08 -22.71
N LEU A 485 -12.32 -11.63 -22.19
CA LEU A 485 -11.09 -11.37 -22.95
C LEU A 485 -10.05 -12.49 -22.80
N LEU A 486 -9.67 -12.81 -21.56
CA LEU A 486 -8.80 -13.94 -21.23
C LEU A 486 -9.49 -14.83 -20.20
N PHE A 487 -9.19 -16.12 -20.19
CA PHE A 487 -9.75 -17.06 -19.23
C PHE A 487 -8.79 -18.21 -18.93
N GLU A 488 -8.93 -18.82 -17.77
CA GLU A 488 -8.13 -19.98 -17.37
C GLU A 488 -8.43 -21.23 -18.21
N THR A 489 -7.37 -21.92 -18.62
CA THR A 489 -7.39 -23.16 -19.40
C THR A 489 -6.28 -24.11 -18.89
N LYS A 490 -6.15 -25.28 -19.50
CA LYS A 490 -5.00 -26.18 -19.34
C LYS A 490 -3.71 -25.53 -19.84
N ALA A 491 -2.56 -26.13 -19.58
CA ALA A 491 -1.28 -25.59 -20.02
C ALA A 491 -1.14 -25.52 -21.56
N GLY A 492 -0.65 -24.39 -22.08
CA GLY A 492 -0.34 -24.21 -23.51
C GLY A 492 -0.08 -22.76 -23.90
N TRP A 493 0.79 -22.53 -24.88
CA TRP A 493 1.21 -21.20 -25.34
C TRP A 493 0.32 -20.68 -26.48
N ASN A 494 -0.09 -19.40 -26.43
CA ASN A 494 -1.02 -18.76 -27.37
C ASN A 494 -2.37 -19.50 -27.54
N GLN A 495 -2.86 -20.14 -26.48
CA GLN A 495 -4.18 -20.74 -26.53
C GLN A 495 -5.25 -19.68 -26.76
N HIS A 496 -6.28 -20.07 -27.51
CA HIS A 496 -7.43 -19.23 -27.82
C HIS A 496 -8.63 -20.11 -28.15
N GLY A 497 -9.82 -19.60 -27.86
CA GLY A 497 -11.07 -20.33 -28.04
C GLY A 497 -12.19 -19.72 -27.20
N GLY A 498 -13.25 -20.49 -26.98
CA GLY A 498 -14.39 -20.12 -26.16
C GLY A 498 -14.48 -20.90 -24.84
N PRO A 499 -15.68 -20.94 -24.22
CA PRO A 499 -15.89 -21.56 -22.92
C PRO A 499 -15.54 -23.06 -22.89
N GLU A 500 -15.51 -23.74 -24.04
CA GLU A 500 -15.14 -25.15 -24.15
C GLU A 500 -13.70 -25.47 -23.72
N LEU A 501 -12.83 -24.45 -23.64
CA LEU A 501 -11.45 -24.60 -23.16
C LEU A 501 -11.29 -24.25 -21.66
N PHE A 502 -12.34 -23.79 -21.00
CA PHE A 502 -12.26 -23.31 -19.62
C PHE A 502 -11.90 -24.44 -18.64
N ALA A 503 -10.97 -24.16 -17.70
CA ALA A 503 -10.52 -25.13 -16.70
C ALA A 503 -11.07 -24.80 -15.29
N PHE A 504 -11.93 -25.67 -14.77
CA PHE A 504 -12.45 -25.60 -13.39
C PHE A 504 -11.53 -26.24 -12.34
N ASP A 505 -10.57 -27.07 -12.76
CA ASP A 505 -9.78 -27.91 -11.86
C ASP A 505 -8.42 -27.27 -11.46
N ASN A 506 -8.15 -26.03 -11.87
CA ASN A 506 -6.90 -25.34 -11.54
C ASN A 506 -6.83 -24.90 -10.07
N HIS A 507 -7.96 -24.77 -9.38
CA HIS A 507 -8.05 -24.24 -8.02
C HIS A 507 -8.77 -25.21 -7.08
N ASP A 508 -8.54 -25.02 -5.78
CA ASP A 508 -9.31 -25.63 -4.70
C ASP A 508 -9.82 -24.52 -3.77
N PRO A 509 -11.12 -24.42 -3.46
CA PRO A 509 -12.25 -25.04 -4.15
C PRO A 509 -12.24 -24.81 -5.67
N LYS A 510 -12.87 -25.74 -6.40
CA LYS A 510 -12.92 -25.73 -7.87
C LYS A 510 -13.50 -24.45 -8.44
N GLY A 511 -12.95 -24.05 -9.58
CA GLY A 511 -13.30 -22.85 -10.32
C GLY A 511 -12.15 -22.36 -11.17
N GLY A 512 -12.32 -21.22 -11.82
CA GLY A 512 -11.27 -20.56 -12.58
C GLY A 512 -11.53 -19.06 -12.76
N CYS A 513 -10.46 -18.31 -13.02
CA CYS A 513 -10.54 -16.89 -13.26
C CYS A 513 -10.88 -16.57 -14.73
N VAL A 514 -11.71 -15.56 -14.92
CA VAL A 514 -12.00 -14.93 -16.21
C VAL A 514 -11.68 -13.45 -16.12
N LEU A 515 -10.96 -12.92 -17.11
CA LEU A 515 -10.70 -11.50 -17.31
C LEU A 515 -11.66 -10.93 -18.34
N LEU A 516 -12.35 -9.85 -17.99
CA LEU A 516 -13.21 -9.08 -18.89
C LEU A 516 -12.43 -7.97 -19.58
N THR A 517 -12.98 -7.44 -20.68
CA THR A 517 -12.28 -6.41 -21.47
C THR A 517 -12.05 -5.10 -20.73
N ASP A 518 -12.86 -4.78 -19.72
CA ASP A 518 -12.67 -3.62 -18.84
C ASP A 518 -11.55 -3.80 -17.80
N GLY A 519 -10.96 -5.00 -17.71
CA GLY A 519 -9.91 -5.33 -16.75
C GLY A 519 -10.41 -5.98 -15.46
N THR A 520 -11.73 -6.13 -15.31
CA THR A 520 -12.34 -6.85 -14.19
C THR A 520 -12.01 -8.34 -14.28
N VAL A 521 -11.65 -8.95 -13.15
CA VAL A 521 -11.49 -10.40 -13.04
C VAL A 521 -12.58 -10.98 -12.17
N GLN A 522 -13.21 -12.04 -12.65
CA GLN A 522 -14.22 -12.81 -11.93
C GLN A 522 -13.73 -14.24 -11.68
N PHE A 523 -14.15 -14.84 -10.58
CA PHE A 523 -13.92 -16.25 -10.30
C PHE A 523 -15.21 -17.04 -10.55
N ILE A 524 -15.16 -17.93 -11.52
CA ILE A 524 -16.27 -18.74 -12.02
C ILE A 524 -16.21 -20.12 -11.38
N ARG A 525 -17.28 -20.50 -10.69
CA ARG A 525 -17.39 -21.73 -9.87
C ARG A 525 -18.18 -22.82 -10.56
N THR A 526 -19.12 -22.47 -11.44
CA THR A 526 -20.00 -23.43 -12.10
C THR A 526 -20.09 -23.24 -13.61
N GLU A 527 -20.56 -24.27 -14.32
CA GLU A 527 -20.83 -24.20 -15.77
C GLU A 527 -21.92 -23.17 -16.09
N GLU A 528 -22.93 -23.03 -15.23
CA GLU A 528 -24.01 -22.05 -15.41
C GLU A 528 -23.45 -20.61 -15.35
N GLU A 529 -22.57 -20.33 -14.39
CA GLU A 529 -21.88 -19.04 -14.30
C GLU A 529 -21.04 -18.78 -15.57
N LEU A 530 -20.30 -19.80 -16.04
CA LEU A 530 -19.45 -19.69 -17.24
C LEU A 530 -20.26 -19.37 -18.51
N HIS A 531 -21.39 -20.05 -18.69
CA HIS A 531 -22.25 -19.90 -19.86
C HIS A 531 -23.12 -18.63 -19.82
N ALA A 532 -23.30 -18.02 -18.65
CA ALA A 532 -23.96 -16.72 -18.50
C ALA A 532 -23.07 -15.54 -18.95
N LEU A 533 -21.75 -15.73 -19.07
CA LEU A 533 -20.83 -14.69 -19.50
C LEU A 533 -20.98 -14.33 -20.98
N ARG A 534 -20.61 -13.10 -21.34
CA ARG A 534 -20.62 -12.64 -22.74
C ARG A 534 -19.35 -13.09 -23.47
N TRP A 535 -19.49 -14.06 -24.37
CA TRP A 535 -18.40 -14.59 -25.19
C TRP A 535 -18.33 -14.02 -26.61
N ARG A 536 -19.42 -13.40 -27.09
CA ARG A 536 -19.56 -12.87 -28.46
C ARG A 536 -20.30 -11.53 -28.48
#